data_AF-A0A2N5HRA3-F1
#
_entry.id   AF-A0A2N5HRA3-F1
#
_cell.length_a   1.000
_cell.length_b   1.000
_cell.length_c   1.000
_cell.angle_alpha   90.00
_cell.angle_beta   90.00
_cell.angle_gamma   90.00
#
_symmetry.space_group_name_H-M   'P 1'
#
loop_
_entity.id
_entity.type
_entity.pdbx_description
1 polymer ?
#
loop_
_entity_poly.entity_id
_entity_poly.type
_entity_poly.pdbx_seq_one_letter_code
_entity_poly.pdbx_strand_id
1 'polypeptide(L)'
;MNPTLIDFHKKRYEWAFKAIQEFIHLFDEYPTESDYTKGLTDLFHQVRYDLESPDKHTFNSFTTFLKESEEESKKELENYEKQLEQYKILFAKQASIIEHEKEEALLQADRFENDILHYDQFLKGVEFKKTDSDHIWELVDDLIEYTPYNRKASVINEGAARLQLSVERELEIAIRKIKQEAGTLKIEPGHSLEPPDLSPIPQIEQKIDAFWFKATYEKALTNMKSRAHDWLTEVYESYNQLLTSFLDGIKEQKEQVIKQAEASNHAYIQKINSLENEFLTYQKEEAELKAHYLKVSQLWNQFGEHASQLQGYLIQYWLEYKEELMQHFLYGHREERFLAAQYLQLLRQDGKDMIESLNGGGDE
;
A
#
# COMPACT_ATOMS: atom_id res chain seq x y z
N MET A 1 17.97 40.16 71.73
CA MET A 1 18.02 40.40 70.28
C MET A 1 17.06 41.57 69.99
N ASN A 2 17.45 42.58 69.21
CA ASN A 2 16.64 43.79 69.01
C ASN A 2 15.34 43.42 68.25
N PRO A 3 14.14 43.71 68.79
CA PRO A 3 12.86 43.33 68.17
C PRO A 3 12.67 43.95 66.78
N THR A 4 13.18 45.16 66.55
CA THR A 4 13.15 45.82 65.23
C THR A 4 14.03 45.08 64.22
N LEU A 5 15.21 44.61 64.64
CA LEU A 5 16.07 43.79 63.76
C LEU A 5 15.39 42.47 63.38
N ILE A 6 14.68 41.83 64.33
CA ILE A 6 13.94 40.59 64.07
C ILE A 6 12.79 40.85 63.08
N ASP A 7 12.10 41.98 63.19
CA ASP A 7 10.98 42.35 62.30
C ASP A 7 11.47 42.59 60.85
N PHE A 8 12.50 43.42 60.65
CA PHE A 8 13.07 43.67 59.32
C PHE A 8 13.66 42.40 58.68
N HIS A 9 14.24 41.50 59.49
CA HIS A 9 14.80 40.24 58.99
C HIS A 9 13.72 39.27 58.53
N LYS A 10 12.62 39.14 59.28
CA LYS A 10 11.48 38.31 58.90
C LYS A 10 10.79 38.85 57.65
N LYS A 11 10.54 40.17 57.61
CA LYS A 11 9.91 40.85 56.48
C LYS A 11 10.74 40.86 55.19
N ARG A 12 12.05 40.59 55.27
CA ARG A 12 12.97 40.58 54.12
C ARG A 12 12.51 39.69 52.97
N TYR A 13 11.88 38.55 53.27
CA TYR A 13 11.37 37.63 52.26
C TYR A 13 9.84 37.55 52.23
N GLU A 14 9.13 38.07 53.23
CA GLU A 14 7.67 38.04 53.28
C GLU A 14 6.99 38.62 52.02
N TRP A 15 7.59 39.60 51.35
CA TRP A 15 7.07 40.16 50.11
C TRP A 15 7.05 39.13 48.96
N ALA A 16 8.11 38.35 48.80
CA ALA A 16 8.18 37.32 47.76
C ALA A 16 7.20 36.18 48.07
N PHE A 17 6.98 35.91 49.36
CA PHE A 17 6.06 34.88 49.82
C PHE A 17 4.60 35.31 49.68
N LYS A 18 4.28 36.60 49.89
CA LYS A 18 2.97 37.18 49.55
C LYS A 18 2.68 37.10 48.05
N ALA A 19 3.67 37.41 47.21
CA ALA A 19 3.55 37.26 45.76
C ALA A 19 3.23 35.82 45.35
N ILE A 20 3.94 34.85 45.93
CA ILE A 20 3.71 33.42 45.67
C ILE A 20 2.35 32.98 46.21
N GLN A 21 1.92 33.44 47.39
CA GLN A 21 0.60 33.12 47.96
C GLN A 21 -0.55 33.66 47.11
N GLU A 22 -0.45 34.91 46.64
CA GLU A 22 -1.49 35.51 45.80
C GLU A 22 -1.54 34.83 44.42
N PHE A 23 -0.37 34.52 43.84
CA PHE A 23 -0.29 33.72 42.63
C PHE A 23 -0.96 32.34 42.82
N ILE A 24 -0.67 31.63 43.90
CA ILE A 24 -1.27 30.30 44.19
C ILE A 24 -2.79 30.39 44.38
N HIS A 25 -3.28 31.40 45.11
CA HIS A 25 -4.72 31.57 45.32
C HIS A 25 -5.48 31.76 43.99
N LEU A 26 -4.88 32.45 43.03
CA LEU A 26 -5.47 32.66 41.71
C LEU A 26 -5.26 31.47 40.77
N PHE A 27 -4.23 30.65 41.02
CA PHE A 27 -3.93 29.43 40.28
C PHE A 27 -4.90 28.27 40.65
N ASP A 28 -5.26 28.12 41.93
CA ASP A 28 -6.22 27.11 42.42
C ASP A 28 -7.65 27.28 41.83
N GLU A 29 -7.97 28.44 41.23
CA GLU A 29 -9.26 28.68 40.57
C GLU A 29 -9.34 28.10 39.14
N TYR A 30 -8.25 27.54 38.59
CA TYR A 30 -8.22 26.95 37.24
C TYR A 30 -8.15 25.41 37.27
N PRO A 31 -9.29 24.70 37.13
CA PRO A 31 -9.30 23.25 37.07
C PRO A 31 -8.78 22.79 35.70
N THR A 32 -7.55 22.26 35.64
CA THR A 32 -7.07 21.52 34.46
C THR A 32 -6.90 20.05 34.78
N GLU A 33 -7.59 19.18 34.05
CA GLU A 33 -7.69 17.73 34.26
C GLU A 33 -6.43 16.93 33.88
N SER A 34 -5.21 17.47 33.99
CA SER A 34 -4.01 16.79 33.46
C SER A 34 -3.02 16.34 34.55
N ASP A 35 -2.36 15.19 34.35
CA ASP A 35 -1.32 14.65 35.25
C ASP A 35 -0.13 15.59 35.49
N TYR A 36 0.06 16.61 34.63
CA TYR A 36 0.99 17.72 34.84
C TYR A 36 0.70 18.50 36.13
N THR A 37 -0.58 18.57 36.53
CA THR A 37 -0.97 19.13 37.82
C THR A 37 -0.40 18.35 38.98
N LYS A 38 -0.13 17.03 38.92
CA LYS A 38 0.46 16.32 40.07
C LYS A 38 1.87 16.79 40.39
N GLY A 39 2.76 16.87 39.40
CA GLY A 39 4.14 17.33 39.60
C GLY A 39 4.20 18.80 40.06
N LEU A 40 3.34 19.64 39.49
CA LEU A 40 3.17 21.02 39.94
C LEU A 40 2.53 21.09 41.32
N THR A 41 1.51 20.28 41.64
CA THR A 41 0.80 20.25 42.93
C THR A 41 1.70 19.78 44.05
N ASP A 42 2.55 18.76 43.80
CA ASP A 42 3.55 18.29 44.76
C ASP A 42 4.61 19.37 45.03
N LEU A 43 5.05 20.08 43.98
CA LEU A 43 5.93 21.23 44.13
C LEU A 43 5.24 22.43 44.80
N PHE A 44 3.97 22.68 44.48
CA PHE A 44 3.15 23.73 45.11
C PHE A 44 2.92 23.41 46.57
N HIS A 45 2.72 22.15 46.95
CA HIS A 45 2.66 21.70 48.32
C HIS A 45 4.00 21.87 49.04
N GLN A 46 5.11 21.56 48.37
CA GLN A 46 6.45 21.77 48.91
C GLN A 46 6.76 23.25 49.13
N VAL A 47 6.51 24.10 48.13
CA VAL A 47 6.63 25.56 48.24
C VAL A 47 5.72 26.06 49.36
N ARG A 48 4.46 25.62 49.42
CA ARG A 48 3.49 26.01 50.46
C ARG A 48 3.89 25.59 51.87
N TYR A 49 4.54 24.44 52.02
CA TYR A 49 5.10 23.98 53.29
C TYR A 49 6.31 24.84 53.69
N ASP A 50 7.16 25.18 52.73
CA ASP A 50 8.31 26.07 52.94
C ASP A 50 7.89 27.55 53.17
N LEU A 51 6.66 27.95 52.80
CA LEU A 51 6.08 29.27 53.12
C LEU A 51 5.89 29.50 54.64
N GLU A 52 5.91 28.45 55.47
CA GLU A 52 5.82 28.60 56.93
C GLU A 52 7.12 29.15 57.57
N SER A 53 8.26 29.08 56.86
CA SER A 53 9.56 29.66 57.29
C SER A 53 10.38 30.19 56.10
N PRO A 54 10.06 31.39 55.59
CA PRO A 54 10.64 31.95 54.38
C PRO A 54 12.17 32.08 54.37
N ASP A 55 12.87 31.39 53.45
CA ASP A 55 14.31 31.59 53.22
C ASP A 55 14.70 31.67 51.71
N LYS A 56 15.97 31.99 51.46
CA LYS A 56 16.54 32.12 50.10
C LYS A 56 16.55 30.77 49.34
N HIS A 57 16.60 29.64 50.04
CA HIS A 57 16.66 28.32 49.42
C HIS A 57 15.32 27.94 48.80
N THR A 58 14.20 28.27 49.44
CA THR A 58 12.85 28.01 48.92
C THR A 58 12.63 28.62 47.53
N PHE A 59 13.04 29.88 47.34
CA PHE A 59 12.89 30.56 46.06
C PHE A 59 13.80 29.96 44.97
N ASN A 60 15.06 29.67 45.31
CA ASN A 60 15.99 29.04 44.37
C ASN A 60 15.50 27.67 43.91
N SER A 61 14.93 26.86 44.80
CA SER A 61 14.31 25.57 44.45
C SER A 61 13.17 25.73 43.45
N PHE A 62 12.28 26.71 43.68
CA PHE A 62 11.17 27.00 42.78
C PHE A 62 11.64 27.45 41.38
N THR A 63 12.61 28.38 41.31
CA THR A 63 13.15 28.83 40.02
C THR A 63 13.90 27.74 39.25
N THR A 64 14.59 26.85 39.97
CA THR A 64 15.28 25.69 39.37
C THR A 64 14.27 24.75 38.75
N PHE A 65 13.19 24.45 39.49
CA PHE A 65 12.11 23.61 38.98
C PHE A 65 11.46 24.18 37.71
N LEU A 66 11.22 25.50 37.66
CA LEU A 66 10.62 26.11 36.47
C LEU A 66 11.52 25.93 35.23
N LYS A 67 12.83 26.13 35.39
CA LYS A 67 13.82 25.93 34.31
C LYS A 67 13.95 24.47 33.88
N GLU A 68 13.98 23.55 34.84
CA GLU A 68 14.04 22.11 34.53
C GLU A 68 12.77 21.64 33.81
N SER A 69 11.60 22.15 34.22
CA SER A 69 10.32 21.88 33.55
C SER A 69 10.26 22.44 32.13
N GLU A 70 10.88 23.60 31.90
CA GLU A 70 11.04 24.20 30.57
C GLU A 70 11.89 23.35 29.64
N GLU A 71 13.08 22.96 30.11
CA GLU A 71 13.98 22.13 29.33
C GLU A 71 13.37 20.75 29.01
N GLU A 72 12.66 20.14 29.96
CA GLU A 72 12.02 18.84 29.76
C GLU A 72 10.87 18.94 28.74
N SER A 73 10.02 19.95 28.86
CA SER A 73 8.90 20.18 27.91
C SER A 73 9.41 20.46 26.50
N LYS A 74 10.50 21.23 26.37
CA LYS A 74 11.14 21.49 25.07
C LYS A 74 11.68 20.22 24.44
N LYS A 75 12.39 19.39 25.22
CA LYS A 75 12.89 18.07 24.74
C LYS A 75 11.74 17.16 24.33
N GLU A 76 10.64 17.16 25.07
CA GLU A 76 9.44 16.38 24.76
C GLU A 76 8.81 16.82 23.44
N LEU A 77 8.64 18.13 23.22
CA LEU A 77 8.13 18.69 21.95
C LEU A 77 9.05 18.36 20.77
N GLU A 78 10.37 18.53 20.92
CA GLU A 78 11.35 18.17 19.89
C GLU A 78 11.31 16.67 19.54
N ASN A 79 11.06 15.81 20.54
CA ASN A 79 10.89 14.37 20.32
C ASN A 79 9.62 14.07 19.53
N TYR A 80 8.50 14.70 19.86
CA TYR A 80 7.25 14.58 19.10
C TYR A 80 7.40 15.06 17.66
N GLU A 81 8.08 16.18 17.42
CA GLU A 81 8.35 16.70 16.06
C GLU A 81 9.17 15.71 15.22
N LYS A 82 10.21 15.11 15.82
CA LYS A 82 11.00 14.07 15.15
C LYS A 82 10.16 12.85 14.79
N GLN A 83 9.29 12.40 15.69
CA GLN A 83 8.40 11.27 15.42
C GLN A 83 7.38 11.59 14.32
N LEU A 84 6.79 12.80 14.33
CA LEU A 84 5.88 13.25 13.26
C LEU A 84 6.58 13.32 11.90
N GLU A 85 7.85 13.72 11.85
CA GLU A 85 8.63 13.71 10.62
C GLU A 85 8.88 12.28 10.10
N GLN A 86 9.10 11.32 11.00
CA GLN A 86 9.21 9.90 10.63
C GLN A 86 7.91 9.38 10.01
N TYR A 87 6.75 9.76 10.52
CA TYR A 87 5.46 9.39 9.93
C TYR A 87 5.28 9.94 8.51
N LYS A 88 5.76 11.15 8.19
CA LYS A 88 5.73 11.67 6.81
C LYS A 88 6.55 10.80 5.85
N ILE A 89 7.74 10.37 6.28
CA ILE A 89 8.59 9.46 5.51
C ILE A 89 7.90 8.09 5.32
N LEU A 90 7.28 7.55 6.38
CA LEU A 90 6.53 6.30 6.33
C LEU A 90 5.34 6.40 5.36
N PHE A 91 4.60 7.51 5.37
CA PHE A 91 3.50 7.72 4.44
C PHE A 91 3.96 7.76 2.99
N ALA A 92 5.03 8.51 2.69
CA ALA A 92 5.57 8.58 1.34
C ALA A 92 6.04 7.19 0.85
N LYS A 93 6.71 6.44 1.72
CA LYS A 93 7.15 5.07 1.43
C LYS A 93 5.96 4.13 1.19
N GLN A 94 4.96 4.14 2.07
CA GLN A 94 3.80 3.26 1.95
C GLN A 94 2.96 3.58 0.71
N ALA A 95 2.75 4.86 0.41
CA ALA A 95 2.07 5.29 -0.80
C ALA A 95 2.80 4.80 -2.07
N SER A 96 4.13 4.93 -2.10
CA SER A 96 4.95 4.42 -3.21
C SER A 96 4.88 2.90 -3.35
N ILE A 97 4.84 2.15 -2.25
CA ILE A 97 4.66 0.68 -2.29
C ILE A 97 3.29 0.33 -2.88
N ILE A 98 2.22 0.97 -2.40
CA ILE A 98 0.86 0.72 -2.89
C ILE A 98 0.75 1.04 -4.39
N GLU A 99 1.35 2.13 -4.86
CA GLU A 99 1.38 2.50 -6.26
C GLU A 99 2.15 1.48 -7.11
N HIS A 100 3.34 1.07 -6.67
CA HIS A 100 4.15 0.08 -7.36
C HIS A 100 3.42 -1.27 -7.49
N GLU A 101 2.77 -1.73 -6.42
CA GLU A 101 1.98 -2.96 -6.41
C GLU A 101 0.77 -2.86 -7.35
N LYS A 102 0.14 -1.68 -7.43
CA LYS A 102 -0.94 -1.39 -8.38
C LYS A 102 -0.47 -1.50 -9.82
N GLU A 103 0.69 -0.95 -10.14
CA GLU A 103 1.30 -1.03 -11.47
C GLU A 103 1.69 -2.46 -11.85
N GLU A 104 2.31 -3.21 -10.93
CA GLU A 104 2.69 -4.60 -11.18
C GLU A 104 1.47 -5.49 -11.47
N ALA A 105 0.38 -5.30 -10.71
CA ALA A 105 -0.85 -6.03 -10.92
C ALA A 105 -1.53 -5.70 -12.26
N LEU A 106 -1.49 -4.43 -12.69
CA LEU A 106 -1.98 -4.04 -14.02
C LEU A 106 -1.17 -4.73 -15.12
N LEU A 107 0.16 -4.68 -15.04
CA LEU A 107 1.03 -5.35 -16.01
C LEU A 107 0.80 -6.85 -16.06
N GLN A 108 0.53 -7.48 -14.92
CA GLN A 108 0.23 -8.90 -14.86
C GLN A 108 -1.16 -9.22 -15.43
N ALA A 109 -2.17 -8.40 -15.13
CA ALA A 109 -3.51 -8.53 -15.70
C ALA A 109 -3.48 -8.41 -17.24
N ASP A 110 -2.76 -7.43 -17.77
CA ASP A 110 -2.57 -7.24 -19.21
C ASP A 110 -1.91 -8.47 -19.86
N ARG A 111 -0.96 -9.12 -19.19
CA ARG A 111 -0.34 -10.36 -19.68
C ARG A 111 -1.38 -11.48 -19.78
N PHE A 112 -2.17 -11.69 -18.73
CA PHE A 112 -3.22 -12.71 -18.76
C PHE A 112 -4.28 -12.43 -19.84
N GLU A 113 -4.69 -11.18 -20.01
CA GLU A 113 -5.65 -10.79 -21.05
C GLU A 113 -5.09 -11.07 -22.45
N ASN A 114 -3.83 -10.73 -22.71
CA ASN A 114 -3.16 -11.03 -23.98
C ASN A 114 -3.05 -12.54 -24.22
N ASP A 115 -2.69 -13.33 -23.20
CA ASP A 115 -2.61 -14.78 -23.34
C ASP A 115 -3.98 -15.38 -23.66
N ILE A 116 -5.03 -14.97 -22.94
CA ILE A 116 -6.42 -15.40 -23.21
C ILE A 116 -6.83 -15.02 -24.64
N LEU A 117 -6.48 -13.81 -25.09
CA LEU A 117 -6.75 -13.35 -26.46
C LEU A 117 -6.04 -14.21 -27.50
N HIS A 118 -4.78 -14.59 -27.28
CA HIS A 118 -4.05 -15.50 -28.16
C HIS A 118 -4.73 -16.86 -28.26
N TYR A 119 -5.18 -17.43 -27.15
CA TYR A 119 -5.97 -18.66 -27.15
C TYR A 119 -7.27 -18.50 -27.96
N ASP A 120 -8.00 -17.40 -27.78
CA ASP A 120 -9.25 -17.14 -28.51
C ASP A 120 -9.04 -16.95 -30.02
N GLN A 121 -7.98 -16.26 -30.41
CA GLN A 121 -7.62 -16.10 -31.83
C GLN A 121 -7.26 -17.44 -32.45
N PHE A 122 -6.45 -18.25 -31.76
CA PHE A 122 -6.06 -19.58 -32.22
C PHE A 122 -7.29 -20.49 -32.40
N LEU A 123 -8.14 -20.61 -31.37
CA LEU A 123 -9.31 -21.49 -31.41
C LEU A 123 -10.31 -21.11 -32.52
N LYS A 124 -10.41 -19.81 -32.87
CA LYS A 124 -11.25 -19.34 -33.99
C LYS A 124 -10.65 -19.59 -35.37
N GLY A 125 -9.32 -19.71 -35.47
CA GLY A 125 -8.61 -19.89 -36.74
C GLY A 125 -8.59 -21.33 -37.26
N VAL A 126 -8.91 -22.32 -36.42
CA VAL A 126 -8.88 -23.73 -36.80
C VAL A 126 -10.19 -24.17 -37.46
N GLU A 127 -10.10 -24.65 -38.69
CA GLU A 127 -11.24 -25.11 -39.48
C GLU A 127 -11.35 -26.65 -39.52
N PHE A 128 -12.56 -27.16 -39.32
CA PHE A 128 -12.89 -28.58 -39.50
C PHE A 128 -13.20 -28.90 -40.96
N LYS A 129 -12.98 -30.16 -41.37
CA LYS A 129 -13.39 -30.63 -42.69
C LYS A 129 -14.88 -30.93 -42.73
N LYS A 130 -15.48 -30.64 -43.87
CA LYS A 130 -16.88 -30.93 -44.14
C LYS A 130 -17.06 -32.42 -44.39
N THR A 131 -17.90 -33.06 -43.61
CA THR A 131 -18.22 -34.49 -43.73
C THR A 131 -19.61 -34.72 -44.35
N ASP A 132 -20.22 -33.69 -44.93
CA ASP A 132 -21.50 -33.84 -45.60
C ASP A 132 -21.35 -34.69 -46.87
N SER A 133 -22.26 -35.65 -47.02
CA SER A 133 -22.17 -36.68 -48.06
C SER A 133 -22.15 -36.07 -49.46
N ASP A 134 -22.92 -35.01 -49.70
CA ASP A 134 -23.03 -34.36 -51.00
C ASP A 134 -21.70 -33.72 -51.41
N HIS A 135 -21.04 -33.00 -50.50
CA HIS A 135 -19.71 -32.43 -50.75
C HIS A 135 -18.64 -33.51 -51.01
N ILE A 136 -18.68 -34.62 -50.28
CA ILE A 136 -17.74 -35.74 -50.49
C ILE A 136 -17.97 -36.37 -51.87
N TRP A 137 -19.23 -36.56 -52.28
CA TRP A 137 -19.56 -37.07 -53.61
C TRP A 137 -19.09 -36.12 -54.73
N GLU A 138 -19.24 -34.81 -54.57
CA GLU A 138 -18.71 -33.82 -55.52
C GLU A 138 -17.19 -34.00 -55.71
N LEU A 139 -16.42 -34.08 -54.61
CA LEU A 139 -14.96 -34.29 -54.67
C LEU A 139 -14.55 -35.62 -55.33
N VAL A 140 -15.29 -36.69 -55.04
CA VAL A 140 -15.05 -38.01 -55.62
C VAL A 140 -15.38 -38.03 -57.11
N ASP A 141 -16.50 -37.42 -57.50
CA ASP A 141 -16.98 -37.40 -58.89
C ASP A 141 -16.07 -36.55 -59.79
N ASP A 142 -15.52 -35.45 -59.26
CA ASP A 142 -14.58 -34.56 -59.95
C ASP A 142 -13.25 -35.25 -60.28
N LEU A 143 -12.78 -36.19 -59.45
CA LEU A 143 -11.48 -36.84 -59.65
C LEU A 143 -11.57 -38.25 -60.25
N ILE A 144 -12.68 -38.95 -60.05
CA ILE A 144 -12.93 -40.29 -60.59
C ILE A 144 -13.98 -40.20 -61.71
N GLU A 145 -13.61 -39.57 -62.81
CA GLU A 145 -14.54 -39.26 -63.90
C GLU A 145 -15.02 -40.50 -64.69
N TYR A 146 -16.22 -40.38 -65.26
CA TYR A 146 -16.70 -41.33 -66.26
C TYR A 146 -16.07 -41.06 -67.63
N THR A 147 -15.20 -41.97 -68.09
CA THR A 147 -14.48 -41.84 -69.36
C THR A 147 -14.94 -42.90 -70.37
N PRO A 148 -16.02 -42.66 -71.14
CA PRO A 148 -16.65 -43.68 -71.99
C PRO A 148 -15.76 -44.18 -73.14
N TYR A 149 -14.77 -43.38 -73.54
CA TYR A 149 -13.84 -43.65 -74.63
C TYR A 149 -12.49 -44.23 -74.16
N ASN A 150 -12.24 -44.31 -72.85
CA ASN A 150 -11.01 -44.84 -72.27
C ASN A 150 -11.32 -45.73 -71.05
N ARG A 151 -11.98 -46.87 -71.31
CA ARG A 151 -12.49 -47.78 -70.28
C ARG A 151 -11.39 -48.69 -69.76
N LYS A 152 -10.51 -48.15 -68.92
CA LYS A 152 -9.39 -48.88 -68.32
C LYS A 152 -9.44 -48.84 -66.80
N ALA A 153 -9.04 -49.93 -66.15
CA ALA A 153 -8.92 -49.99 -64.69
C ALA A 153 -7.82 -49.05 -64.19
N SER A 154 -6.72 -48.93 -64.94
CA SER A 154 -5.62 -48.00 -64.68
C SER A 154 -6.08 -46.54 -64.58
N VAL A 155 -6.99 -46.10 -65.45
CA VAL A 155 -7.53 -44.73 -65.44
C VAL A 155 -8.37 -44.47 -64.20
N ILE A 156 -9.22 -45.43 -63.80
CA ILE A 156 -10.01 -45.34 -62.57
C ILE A 156 -9.08 -45.31 -61.34
N ASN A 157 -8.10 -46.21 -61.29
CA ASN A 157 -7.12 -46.29 -60.20
C ASN A 157 -6.28 -45.02 -60.11
N GLU A 158 -5.92 -44.39 -61.23
CA GLU A 158 -5.19 -43.11 -61.26
C GLU A 158 -6.03 -41.94 -60.71
N GLY A 159 -7.35 -41.93 -60.95
CA GLY A 159 -8.26 -40.96 -60.34
C GLY A 159 -8.31 -41.12 -58.82
N ALA A 160 -8.50 -42.35 -58.33
CA ALA A 160 -8.50 -42.65 -56.90
C ALA A 160 -7.16 -42.30 -56.21
N ALA A 161 -6.04 -42.63 -56.85
CA ALA A 161 -4.71 -42.29 -56.32
C ALA A 161 -4.48 -40.76 -56.27
N ARG A 162 -4.97 -40.01 -57.25
CA ARG A 162 -4.90 -38.55 -57.25
C ARG A 162 -5.75 -37.93 -56.14
N LEU A 163 -6.95 -38.44 -55.91
CA LEU A 163 -7.80 -38.04 -54.78
C LEU A 163 -7.08 -38.26 -53.45
N GLN A 164 -6.57 -39.47 -53.23
CA GLN A 164 -5.85 -39.81 -52.01
C GLN A 164 -4.67 -38.85 -51.76
N LEU A 165 -3.77 -38.70 -52.75
CA LEU A 165 -2.62 -37.81 -52.64
C LEU A 165 -2.99 -36.34 -52.41
N SER A 166 -4.09 -35.88 -53.02
CA SER A 166 -4.56 -34.50 -52.84
C SER A 166 -5.03 -34.26 -51.41
N VAL A 167 -5.84 -35.18 -50.87
CA VAL A 167 -6.41 -35.09 -49.52
C VAL A 167 -5.32 -35.22 -48.46
N GLU A 168 -4.41 -36.19 -48.61
CA GLU A 168 -3.26 -36.37 -47.69
C GLU A 168 -2.43 -35.08 -47.61
N ARG A 169 -2.06 -34.50 -48.75
CA ARG A 169 -1.30 -33.24 -48.79
C ARG A 169 -2.05 -32.07 -48.18
N GLU A 170 -3.35 -31.97 -48.44
CA GLU A 170 -4.19 -30.91 -47.89
C GLU A 170 -4.21 -30.97 -46.35
N LEU A 171 -4.42 -32.16 -45.80
CA LEU A 171 -4.42 -32.38 -44.35
C LEU A 171 -3.04 -32.16 -43.74
N GLU A 172 -1.97 -32.62 -44.38
CA GLU A 172 -0.59 -32.33 -43.94
C GLU A 172 -0.32 -30.82 -43.87
N ILE A 173 -0.75 -30.07 -44.88
CA ILE A 173 -0.59 -28.61 -44.92
C ILE A 173 -1.42 -27.96 -43.80
N ALA A 174 -2.66 -28.39 -43.60
CA ALA A 174 -3.52 -27.87 -42.54
C ALA A 174 -2.92 -28.13 -41.15
N ILE A 175 -2.51 -29.36 -40.87
CA ILE A 175 -1.84 -29.74 -39.60
C ILE A 175 -0.57 -28.92 -39.39
N ARG A 176 0.24 -28.74 -40.44
CA ARG A 176 1.47 -27.93 -40.35
C ARG A 176 1.16 -26.47 -39.99
N LYS A 177 0.14 -25.86 -40.59
CA LYS A 177 -0.27 -24.49 -40.28
C LYS A 177 -0.72 -24.37 -38.82
N ILE A 178 -1.57 -25.30 -38.36
CA ILE A 178 -2.04 -25.34 -36.97
C ILE A 178 -0.85 -25.42 -36.00
N LYS A 179 0.13 -26.30 -36.27
CA LYS A 179 1.35 -26.40 -35.45
C LYS A 179 2.18 -25.12 -35.46
N GLN A 180 2.33 -24.48 -36.62
CA GLN A 180 3.08 -23.23 -36.75
C GLN A 180 2.41 -22.09 -35.98
N GLU A 181 1.09 -21.94 -36.11
CA GLU A 181 0.31 -20.92 -35.41
C GLU A 181 0.35 -21.14 -33.89
N ALA A 182 0.16 -22.38 -33.43
CA ALA A 182 0.31 -22.74 -32.03
C ALA A 182 1.72 -22.37 -31.51
N GLY A 183 2.76 -22.69 -32.29
CA GLY A 183 4.15 -22.33 -31.97
C GLY A 183 4.38 -20.82 -31.91
N THR A 184 3.82 -20.04 -32.84
CA THR A 184 3.94 -18.56 -32.81
C THR A 184 3.25 -17.94 -31.61
N LEU A 185 2.13 -18.53 -31.17
CA LEU A 185 1.36 -18.09 -30.01
C LEU A 185 1.86 -18.73 -28.70
N LYS A 186 2.95 -19.52 -28.75
CA LYS A 186 3.54 -20.24 -27.61
C LYS A 186 2.55 -21.16 -26.89
N ILE A 187 1.58 -21.70 -27.62
CA ILE A 187 0.66 -22.72 -27.13
C ILE A 187 1.37 -24.06 -27.26
N GLU A 188 1.64 -24.72 -26.13
CA GLU A 188 2.24 -26.05 -26.10
C GLU A 188 1.13 -27.11 -26.10
N PRO A 189 0.85 -27.78 -27.22
CA PRO A 189 -0.18 -28.79 -27.24
C PRO A 189 0.25 -30.02 -26.43
N GLY A 190 -0.66 -30.53 -25.60
CA GLY A 190 -0.42 -31.73 -24.82
C GLY A 190 -0.45 -33.03 -25.64
N HIS A 191 -0.87 -32.99 -26.91
CA HIS A 191 -1.06 -34.18 -27.77
C HIS A 191 -0.36 -34.00 -29.12
N SER A 192 0.22 -35.08 -29.66
CA SER A 192 0.81 -35.06 -31.00
C SER A 192 -0.29 -34.93 -32.05
N LEU A 193 -0.22 -33.88 -32.88
CA LEU A 193 -1.12 -33.67 -34.00
C LEU A 193 -0.49 -34.30 -35.25
N GLU A 194 -0.80 -35.55 -35.55
CA GLU A 194 -0.31 -36.26 -36.74
C GLU A 194 -1.45 -36.57 -37.71
N PRO A 195 -1.18 -36.63 -39.03
CA PRO A 195 -2.20 -37.02 -39.99
C PRO A 195 -2.76 -38.42 -39.66
N PRO A 196 -4.05 -38.67 -39.89
CA PRO A 196 -4.62 -40.01 -39.69
C PRO A 196 -3.95 -41.01 -40.64
N ASP A 197 -3.44 -42.12 -40.08
CA ASP A 197 -2.86 -43.22 -40.85
C ASP A 197 -3.98 -44.19 -41.26
N LEU A 198 -4.39 -44.10 -42.53
CA LEU A 198 -5.48 -44.89 -43.10
C LEU A 198 -5.00 -45.70 -44.29
N SER A 199 -5.60 -46.88 -44.45
CA SER A 199 -5.28 -47.76 -45.58
C SER A 199 -5.63 -47.07 -46.91
N PRO A 200 -4.82 -47.25 -47.97
CA PRO A 200 -5.07 -46.63 -49.26
C PRO A 200 -6.36 -47.18 -49.91
N ILE A 201 -6.94 -46.40 -50.82
CA ILE A 201 -8.15 -46.81 -51.55
C ILE A 201 -7.84 -48.11 -52.33
N PRO A 202 -8.60 -49.21 -52.12
CA PRO A 202 -8.29 -50.49 -52.76
C PRO A 202 -8.41 -50.42 -54.28
N GLN A 203 -7.29 -50.69 -54.97
CA GLN A 203 -7.23 -50.67 -56.44
C GLN A 203 -8.07 -51.76 -57.07
N ILE A 204 -8.50 -51.51 -58.31
CA ILE A 204 -9.11 -52.55 -59.15
C ILE A 204 -8.00 -53.43 -59.70
N GLU A 205 -7.97 -54.69 -59.27
CA GLU A 205 -7.05 -55.72 -59.78
C GLU A 205 -7.70 -56.55 -60.88
N GLN A 206 -7.15 -56.49 -62.10
CA GLN A 206 -7.62 -57.28 -63.24
C GLN A 206 -6.45 -57.74 -64.12
N LYS A 207 -6.60 -58.90 -64.78
CA LYS A 207 -5.58 -59.45 -65.69
C LYS A 207 -5.42 -58.66 -66.99
N ILE A 208 -6.50 -58.03 -67.45
CA ILE A 208 -6.52 -57.18 -68.65
C ILE A 208 -7.05 -55.82 -68.18
N ASP A 209 -6.30 -54.77 -68.46
CA ASP A 209 -6.60 -53.42 -67.98
C ASP A 209 -7.90 -52.84 -68.58
N ALA A 210 -8.22 -53.20 -69.82
CA ALA A 210 -9.37 -52.69 -70.54
C ALA A 210 -10.67 -53.46 -70.22
N PHE A 211 -11.75 -52.72 -70.03
CA PHE A 211 -13.09 -53.27 -69.89
C PHE A 211 -13.77 -53.46 -71.24
N TRP A 212 -14.06 -54.72 -71.60
CA TRP A 212 -14.74 -55.06 -72.85
C TRP A 212 -16.22 -54.65 -72.88
N PHE A 213 -16.90 -54.72 -71.73
CA PHE A 213 -18.33 -54.42 -71.61
C PHE A 213 -18.57 -53.12 -70.84
N LYS A 214 -19.48 -52.28 -71.37
CA LYS A 214 -19.90 -51.01 -70.74
C LYS A 214 -20.42 -51.23 -69.31
N ALA A 215 -21.30 -52.22 -69.12
CA ALA A 215 -21.89 -52.51 -67.82
C ALA A 215 -20.84 -52.91 -66.77
N THR A 216 -19.80 -53.66 -67.16
CA THR A 216 -18.71 -54.04 -66.25
C THR A 216 -17.86 -52.84 -65.86
N TYR A 217 -17.60 -51.93 -66.80
CA TYR A 217 -16.90 -50.67 -66.53
C TYR A 217 -17.69 -49.77 -65.58
N GLU A 218 -18.99 -49.56 -65.84
CA GLU A 218 -19.86 -48.72 -64.99
C GLU A 218 -19.97 -49.27 -63.57
N LYS A 219 -20.07 -50.60 -63.43
CA LYS A 219 -20.06 -51.25 -62.13
C LYS A 219 -18.72 -51.04 -61.39
N ALA A 220 -17.59 -51.18 -62.08
CA ALA A 220 -16.27 -50.98 -61.49
C ALA A 220 -16.05 -49.50 -61.08
N LEU A 221 -16.49 -48.56 -61.92
CA LEU A 221 -16.44 -47.13 -61.62
C LEU A 221 -17.28 -46.78 -60.40
N THR A 222 -18.55 -47.21 -60.37
CA THR A 222 -19.47 -46.95 -59.25
C THR A 222 -18.92 -47.53 -57.95
N ASN A 223 -18.39 -48.76 -58.00
CA ASN A 223 -17.76 -49.38 -56.84
C ASN A 223 -16.52 -48.62 -56.38
N MET A 224 -15.67 -48.13 -57.29
CA MET A 224 -14.52 -47.32 -56.92
C MET A 224 -14.95 -46.01 -56.26
N LYS A 225 -15.92 -45.31 -56.86
CA LYS A 225 -16.42 -44.05 -56.29
C LYS A 225 -17.02 -44.26 -54.89
N SER A 226 -17.78 -45.33 -54.67
CA SER A 226 -18.28 -45.69 -53.34
C SER A 226 -17.13 -45.92 -52.35
N ARG A 227 -16.09 -46.68 -52.73
CA ARG A 227 -14.91 -46.89 -51.86
C ARG A 227 -14.17 -45.60 -51.55
N ALA A 228 -14.04 -44.72 -52.54
CA ALA A 228 -13.38 -43.43 -52.39
C ALA A 228 -14.19 -42.48 -51.49
N HIS A 229 -15.53 -42.51 -51.59
CA HIS A 229 -16.45 -41.79 -50.71
C HIS A 229 -16.32 -42.28 -49.26
N ASP A 230 -16.40 -43.60 -49.04
CA ASP A 230 -16.24 -44.20 -47.70
C ASP A 230 -14.89 -43.82 -47.09
N TRP A 231 -13.81 -43.94 -47.88
CA TRP A 231 -12.45 -43.58 -47.45
C TRP A 231 -12.33 -42.09 -47.11
N LEU A 232 -12.84 -41.19 -47.95
CA LEU A 232 -12.77 -39.75 -47.71
C LEU A 232 -13.57 -39.33 -46.48
N THR A 233 -14.73 -39.97 -46.27
CA THR A 233 -15.53 -39.81 -45.06
C THR A 233 -14.73 -40.20 -43.81
N GLU A 234 -14.14 -41.39 -43.81
CA GLU A 234 -13.35 -41.90 -42.69
C GLU A 234 -12.12 -41.01 -42.40
N VAL A 235 -11.43 -40.54 -43.44
CA VAL A 235 -10.27 -39.63 -43.33
C VAL A 235 -10.68 -38.30 -42.69
N TYR A 236 -11.74 -37.67 -43.17
CA TYR A 236 -12.20 -36.38 -42.65
C TYR A 236 -12.77 -36.51 -41.22
N GLU A 237 -13.50 -37.58 -40.92
CA GLU A 237 -13.98 -37.86 -39.56
C GLU A 237 -12.80 -38.08 -38.60
N SER A 238 -11.81 -38.87 -38.99
CA SER A 238 -10.61 -39.13 -38.18
C SER A 238 -9.82 -37.84 -37.93
N TYR A 239 -9.65 -37.01 -38.96
CA TYR A 239 -9.03 -35.69 -38.83
C TYR A 239 -9.80 -34.78 -37.87
N ASN A 240 -11.12 -34.71 -38.00
CA ASN A 240 -11.96 -33.87 -37.14
C ASN A 240 -11.95 -34.35 -35.67
N GLN A 241 -11.91 -35.66 -35.44
CA GLN A 241 -11.79 -36.22 -34.08
C GLN A 241 -10.44 -35.89 -33.44
N LEU A 242 -9.35 -36.01 -34.21
CA LEU A 242 -8.00 -35.63 -33.79
C LEU A 242 -7.93 -34.14 -33.45
N LEU A 243 -8.47 -33.28 -34.31
CA LEU A 243 -8.56 -31.85 -34.06
C LEU A 243 -9.39 -31.53 -32.81
N THR A 244 -10.54 -32.19 -32.63
CA THR A 244 -11.41 -31.95 -31.47
C THR A 244 -10.65 -32.21 -30.17
N SER A 245 -10.00 -33.38 -30.08
CA SER A 245 -9.20 -33.75 -28.91
C SER A 245 -8.06 -32.76 -28.63
N PHE A 246 -7.38 -32.31 -29.69
CA PHE A 246 -6.32 -31.31 -29.60
C PHE A 246 -6.84 -29.95 -29.12
N LEU A 247 -7.95 -29.47 -29.68
CA LEU A 247 -8.54 -28.18 -29.33
C LEU A 247 -9.14 -28.18 -27.93
N ASP A 248 -9.68 -29.31 -27.47
CA ASP A 248 -10.19 -29.44 -26.10
C ASP A 248 -9.06 -29.33 -25.07
N GLY A 249 -7.89 -29.93 -25.32
CA GLY A 249 -6.70 -29.71 -24.48
C GLY A 249 -6.26 -28.24 -24.43
N ILE A 250 -6.39 -27.51 -25.54
CA ILE A 250 -6.08 -26.07 -25.58
C ILE A 250 -7.13 -25.24 -24.83
N LYS A 251 -8.42 -25.61 -24.90
CA LYS A 251 -9.47 -24.97 -24.09
C LYS A 251 -9.22 -25.19 -22.60
N GLU A 252 -8.75 -26.37 -22.19
CA GLU A 252 -8.38 -26.65 -20.81
C GLU A 252 -7.21 -25.76 -20.35
N GLN A 253 -6.19 -25.58 -21.18
CA GLN A 253 -5.08 -24.66 -20.88
C GLN A 253 -5.58 -23.22 -20.75
N LYS A 254 -6.44 -22.75 -21.67
CA LYS A 254 -7.07 -21.43 -21.59
C LYS A 254 -7.82 -21.26 -20.26
N GLU A 255 -8.63 -22.25 -19.88
CA GLU A 255 -9.38 -22.24 -18.62
C GLU A 255 -8.47 -22.19 -17.39
N GLN A 256 -7.31 -22.87 -17.43
CA GLN A 256 -6.30 -22.76 -16.38
C GLN A 256 -5.72 -21.35 -16.28
N VAL A 257 -5.44 -20.69 -17.42
CA VAL A 257 -4.95 -19.30 -17.45
C VAL A 257 -6.01 -18.35 -16.88
N ILE A 258 -7.28 -18.52 -17.21
CA ILE A 258 -8.39 -17.73 -16.64
C ILE A 258 -8.43 -17.89 -15.11
N LYS A 259 -8.37 -19.11 -14.60
CA LYS A 259 -8.35 -19.38 -13.16
C LYS A 259 -7.13 -18.78 -12.46
N GLN A 260 -5.96 -18.83 -13.10
CA GLN A 260 -4.75 -18.19 -12.59
C GLN A 260 -4.90 -16.66 -12.54
N ALA A 261 -5.49 -16.05 -13.57
CA ALA A 261 -5.77 -14.62 -13.60
C ALA A 261 -6.72 -14.19 -12.47
N GLU A 262 -7.81 -14.94 -12.25
CA GLU A 262 -8.75 -14.70 -11.15
C GLU A 262 -8.08 -14.84 -9.77
N ALA A 263 -7.31 -15.90 -9.58
CA ALA A 263 -6.59 -16.14 -8.33
C ALA A 263 -5.54 -15.04 -8.06
N SER A 264 -4.81 -14.62 -9.09
CA SER A 264 -3.82 -13.53 -9.01
C SER A 264 -4.49 -12.21 -8.64
N ASN A 265 -5.62 -11.88 -9.28
CA ASN A 265 -6.39 -10.68 -8.97
C ASN A 265 -6.89 -10.69 -7.52
N HIS A 266 -7.40 -11.83 -7.04
CA HIS A 266 -7.85 -11.96 -5.66
C HIS A 266 -6.70 -11.76 -4.65
N ALA A 267 -5.54 -12.39 -4.89
CA ALA A 267 -4.36 -12.25 -4.05
C ALA A 267 -3.86 -10.80 -4.02
N TYR A 268 -3.86 -10.13 -5.17
CA TYR A 268 -3.50 -8.72 -5.28
C TYR A 268 -4.46 -7.80 -4.51
N ILE A 269 -5.78 -7.99 -4.65
CA ILE A 269 -6.78 -7.20 -3.91
C ILE A 269 -6.56 -7.37 -2.40
N GLN A 270 -6.31 -8.58 -1.92
CA GLN A 270 -6.00 -8.82 -0.51
C GLN A 270 -4.74 -8.08 -0.06
N LYS A 271 -3.67 -8.11 -0.86
CA LYS A 271 -2.41 -7.43 -0.57
C LYS A 271 -2.58 -5.91 -0.49
N ILE A 272 -3.27 -5.31 -1.47
CA ILE A 272 -3.57 -3.86 -1.47
C ILE A 272 -4.42 -3.49 -0.25
N ASN A 273 -5.49 -4.24 0.04
CA ASN A 273 -6.31 -3.97 1.22
C ASN A 273 -5.49 -4.06 2.52
N SER A 274 -4.55 -5.00 2.62
CA SER A 274 -3.64 -5.10 3.77
C SER A 274 -2.76 -3.86 3.90
N LEU A 275 -2.16 -3.40 2.80
CA LEU A 275 -1.28 -2.23 2.77
C LEU A 275 -2.06 -0.93 3.07
N GLU A 276 -3.28 -0.81 2.56
CA GLU A 276 -4.17 0.33 2.82
C GLU A 276 -4.65 0.33 4.28
N ASN A 277 -4.93 -0.82 4.88
CA ASN A 277 -5.24 -0.92 6.31
C ASN A 277 -4.04 -0.56 7.21
N GLU A 278 -2.83 -0.97 6.84
CA GLU A 278 -1.61 -0.57 7.53
C GLU A 278 -1.41 0.96 7.42
N PHE A 279 -1.61 1.53 6.23
CA PHE A 279 -1.56 2.98 6.02
C PHE A 279 -2.56 3.74 6.90
N LEU A 280 -3.81 3.24 7.00
CA LEU A 280 -4.82 3.79 7.91
C LEU A 280 -4.41 3.70 9.38
N THR A 281 -3.68 2.64 9.75
CA THR A 281 -3.16 2.48 11.12
C THR A 281 -2.12 3.55 11.43
N TYR A 282 -1.15 3.78 10.53
CA TYR A 282 -0.19 4.86 10.67
C TYR A 282 -0.84 6.25 10.72
N GLN A 283 -1.92 6.47 9.96
CA GLN A 283 -2.67 7.73 10.04
C GLN A 283 -3.35 7.95 11.40
N LYS A 284 -3.86 6.89 12.02
CA LYS A 284 -4.45 6.97 13.37
C LYS A 284 -3.38 7.28 14.42
N GLU A 285 -2.26 6.57 14.37
CA GLU A 285 -1.14 6.80 15.28
C GLU A 285 -0.57 8.22 15.14
N GLU A 286 -0.41 8.72 13.91
CA GLU A 286 0.03 10.10 13.67
C GLU A 286 -1.00 11.12 14.22
N ALA A 287 -2.29 10.86 14.08
CA ALA A 287 -3.33 11.73 14.60
C ALA A 287 -3.33 11.77 16.14
N GLU A 288 -3.15 10.63 16.79
CA GLU A 288 -2.98 10.54 18.26
C GLU A 288 -1.74 11.30 18.69
N LEU A 289 -0.62 11.12 17.98
CA LEU A 289 0.63 11.82 18.25
C LEU A 289 0.49 13.34 18.10
N LYS A 290 -0.18 13.82 17.05
CA LYS A 290 -0.51 15.24 16.86
C LYS A 290 -1.38 15.78 17.98
N ALA A 291 -2.38 15.01 18.43
CA ALA A 291 -3.23 15.41 19.54
C ALA A 291 -2.42 15.55 20.85
N HIS A 292 -1.51 14.62 21.11
CA HIS A 292 -0.59 14.69 22.25
C HIS A 292 0.36 15.90 22.15
N TYR A 293 0.99 16.12 20.99
CA TYR A 293 1.83 17.29 20.74
C TYR A 293 1.08 18.61 21.00
N LEU A 294 -0.14 18.74 20.48
CA LEU A 294 -0.97 19.93 20.69
C LEU A 294 -1.30 20.14 22.16
N LYS A 295 -1.61 19.06 22.89
CA LYS A 295 -1.88 19.12 24.34
C LYS A 295 -0.65 19.59 25.12
N VAL A 296 0.53 19.02 24.84
CA VAL A 296 1.79 19.41 25.50
C VAL A 296 2.15 20.87 25.16
N SER A 297 2.00 21.27 23.90
CA SER A 297 2.23 22.65 23.47
C SER A 297 1.28 23.66 24.15
N GLN A 298 0.01 23.31 24.32
CA GLN A 298 -0.95 24.14 25.05
C GLN A 298 -0.58 24.28 26.53
N LEU A 299 -0.22 23.17 27.19
CA LEU A 299 0.24 23.19 28.57
C LEU A 299 1.49 24.04 28.73
N TRP A 300 2.42 23.94 27.78
CA TRP A 300 3.63 24.74 27.76
C TRP A 300 3.34 26.25 27.66
N ASN A 301 2.44 26.64 26.76
CA ASN A 301 2.03 28.05 26.64
C ASN A 301 1.36 28.56 27.92
N GLN A 302 0.50 27.76 28.54
CA GLN A 302 -0.12 28.09 29.84
C GLN A 302 0.93 28.26 30.94
N PHE A 303 1.95 27.40 30.98
CA PHE A 303 3.05 27.53 31.93
C PHE A 303 3.83 28.84 31.74
N GLY A 304 4.15 29.20 30.49
CA GLY A 304 4.79 30.48 30.18
C GLY A 304 3.96 31.68 30.64
N GLU A 305 2.64 31.66 30.42
CA GLU A 305 1.72 32.69 30.92
C GLU A 305 1.72 32.78 32.45
N HIS A 306 1.63 31.64 33.14
CA HIS A 306 1.64 31.59 34.61
C HIS A 306 2.99 32.04 35.21
N ALA A 307 4.11 31.66 34.60
CA ALA A 307 5.43 32.12 35.02
C ALA A 307 5.55 33.66 34.90
N SER A 308 5.02 34.24 33.82
CA SER A 308 4.98 35.69 33.62
C SER A 308 4.09 36.40 34.63
N GLN A 309 2.92 35.83 34.97
CA GLN A 309 2.04 36.35 36.01
C GLN A 309 2.72 36.37 37.38
N LEU A 310 3.38 35.27 37.77
CA LEU A 310 4.13 35.19 39.02
C LEU A 310 5.26 36.23 39.08
N GLN A 311 5.97 36.43 37.97
CA GLN A 311 6.97 37.49 37.87
C GLN A 311 6.35 38.88 38.13
N GLY A 312 5.15 39.14 37.60
CA GLY A 312 4.38 40.36 37.86
C GLY A 312 4.10 40.56 39.35
N TYR A 313 3.59 39.54 40.04
CA TYR A 313 3.35 39.58 41.49
C TYR A 313 4.64 39.82 42.28
N LEU A 314 5.73 39.14 41.91
CA LEU A 314 7.01 39.33 42.58
C LEU A 314 7.52 40.77 42.43
N ILE A 315 7.40 41.37 41.25
CA ILE A 315 7.75 42.79 41.03
C ILE A 315 6.87 43.71 41.87
N GLN A 316 5.56 43.46 41.91
CA GLN A 316 4.61 44.26 42.68
C GLN A 316 4.98 44.29 44.17
N TYR A 317 5.07 43.12 44.80
CA TYR A 317 5.36 43.04 46.23
C TYR A 317 6.78 43.50 46.58
N TRP A 318 7.74 43.34 45.66
CA TRP A 318 9.07 43.90 45.81
C TRP A 318 9.03 45.44 45.88
N LEU A 319 8.23 46.09 45.02
CA LEU A 319 8.05 47.54 45.05
C LEU A 319 7.34 48.00 46.33
N GLU A 320 6.30 47.30 46.76
CA GLU A 320 5.58 47.60 48.01
C GLU A 320 6.50 47.54 49.23
N TYR A 321 7.32 46.49 49.33
CA TYR A 321 8.25 46.36 50.46
C TYR A 321 9.39 47.38 50.39
N LYS A 322 9.86 47.73 49.19
CA LYS A 322 10.81 48.82 49.00
C LYS A 322 10.22 50.15 49.50
N GLU A 323 8.95 50.44 49.23
CA GLU A 323 8.28 51.64 49.72
C GLU A 323 8.17 51.63 51.25
N GLU A 324 7.79 50.50 51.87
CA GLU A 324 7.77 50.34 53.34
C GLU A 324 9.15 50.66 53.95
N LEU A 325 10.21 50.06 53.40
CA LEU A 325 11.58 50.32 53.86
C LEU A 325 12.01 51.78 53.64
N MET A 326 11.60 52.42 52.54
CA MET A 326 11.87 53.84 52.29
C MET A 326 11.18 54.75 53.32
N GLN A 327 9.95 54.43 53.74
CA GLN A 327 9.25 55.17 54.79
C GLN A 327 9.99 55.09 56.13
N HIS A 328 10.44 53.89 56.53
CA HIS A 328 11.26 53.72 57.74
C HIS A 328 12.61 54.45 57.66
N PHE A 329 13.24 54.47 56.48
CA PHE A 329 14.49 55.20 56.26
C PHE A 329 14.32 56.72 56.41
N LEU A 330 13.23 57.29 55.90
CA LEU A 330 12.98 58.74 55.93
C LEU A 330 12.47 59.22 57.29
N TYR A 331 11.55 58.47 57.91
CA TYR A 331 10.77 58.95 59.05
C TYR A 331 11.00 58.17 60.35
N GLY A 332 11.68 57.02 60.31
CA GLY A 332 11.96 56.21 61.50
C GLY A 332 12.90 56.86 62.50
N HIS A 333 13.11 56.23 63.64
CA HIS A 333 14.13 56.66 64.61
C HIS A 333 15.54 56.20 64.18
N ARG A 334 16.60 56.68 64.84
CA ARG A 334 18.00 56.52 64.37
C ARG A 334 18.39 55.05 64.08
N GLU A 335 17.96 54.11 64.91
CA GLU A 335 18.23 52.68 64.73
C GLU A 335 17.43 52.08 63.56
N GLU A 336 16.14 52.41 63.45
CA GLU A 336 15.30 52.04 62.30
C GLU A 336 15.84 52.57 60.99
N ARG A 337 16.28 53.83 60.92
CA ARG A 337 16.84 54.41 59.69
C ARG A 337 18.09 53.67 59.24
N PHE A 338 18.96 53.29 60.18
CA PHE A 338 20.16 52.53 59.87
C PHE A 338 19.83 51.13 59.35
N LEU A 339 18.89 50.43 60.00
CA LEU A 339 18.44 49.10 59.57
C LEU A 339 17.74 49.17 58.21
N ALA A 340 16.82 50.11 58.00
CA ALA A 340 16.12 50.30 56.74
C ALA A 340 17.11 50.56 55.58
N ALA A 341 18.17 51.34 55.79
CA ALA A 341 19.20 51.56 54.77
C ALA A 341 19.93 50.26 54.37
N GLN A 342 20.26 49.41 55.36
CA GLN A 342 20.90 48.11 55.10
C GLN A 342 19.95 47.16 54.37
N TYR A 343 18.69 47.08 54.79
CA TYR A 343 17.69 46.23 54.15
C TYR A 343 17.27 46.72 52.76
N LEU A 344 17.33 48.02 52.46
CA LEU A 344 17.15 48.54 51.09
C LEU A 344 18.27 48.09 50.14
N GLN A 345 19.53 48.03 50.62
CA GLN A 345 20.63 47.50 49.83
C GLN A 345 20.49 46.00 49.59
N LEU A 346 20.09 45.25 50.62
CA LEU A 346 19.81 43.82 50.50
C LEU A 346 18.64 43.55 49.57
N LEU A 347 17.52 44.29 49.69
CA LEU A 347 16.35 44.17 48.83
C LEU A 347 16.68 44.49 47.36
N ARG A 348 17.60 45.42 47.10
CA ARG A 348 18.10 45.70 45.74
C ARG A 348 18.85 44.50 45.16
N GLN A 349 19.70 43.85 45.96
CA GLN A 349 20.42 42.64 45.52
C GLN A 349 19.45 41.48 45.34
N ASP A 350 18.55 41.28 46.31
CA ASP A 350 17.54 40.21 46.28
C ASP A 350 16.60 40.38 45.08
N GLY A 351 16.11 41.59 44.82
CA GLY A 351 15.27 41.88 43.65
C GLY A 351 15.99 41.68 42.32
N LYS A 352 17.29 42.01 42.23
CA LYS A 352 18.10 41.75 41.04
C LYS A 352 18.24 40.23 40.81
N ASP A 353 18.69 39.50 41.82
CA ASP A 353 18.86 38.04 41.76
C ASP A 353 17.52 37.33 41.43
N MET A 354 16.40 37.83 41.97
CA MET A 354 15.07 37.21 41.84
C MET A 354 14.36 37.54 40.52
N ILE A 355 14.54 38.75 39.96
CA ILE A 355 13.96 39.11 38.66
C ILE A 355 14.79 38.52 37.51
N GLU A 356 16.12 38.47 37.66
CA GLU A 356 17.02 37.84 36.67
C GLU A 356 16.86 36.33 36.61
N SER A 357 16.55 35.65 37.73
CA SER A 357 16.37 34.20 37.75
C SER A 357 15.10 33.72 37.02
N LEU A 358 14.06 34.55 36.97
CA LEU A 358 12.80 34.30 36.25
C LEU A 358 12.86 34.73 34.78
N ASN A 359 13.70 35.71 34.44
CA ASN A 359 13.97 36.16 33.08
C ASN A 359 15.02 35.29 32.36
N GLY A 360 14.94 33.97 32.43
CA GLY A 360 15.93 33.06 31.81
C GLY A 360 16.01 33.08 30.26
N GLY A 361 16.03 34.24 29.61
CA GLY A 361 16.12 34.41 28.15
C GLY A 361 16.45 35.84 27.68
N GLY A 362 17.24 36.60 28.45
CA GLY A 362 17.60 37.99 28.12
C GLY A 362 19.01 38.22 27.57
N ASP A 363 19.85 37.19 27.45
CA ASP A 363 21.17 37.27 26.81
C ASP A 363 21.47 35.96 26.06
N GLU A 364 20.84 35.81 24.89
CA GLU A 364 21.46 35.28 23.66
C GLU A 364 21.04 36.14 22.46
#